data_AF-A0A943ENL1-F1
#
_entry.id   AF-A0A943ENL1-F1
#
_cell.length_a   1.000
_cell.length_b   1.000
_cell.length_c   1.000
_cell.angle_alpha   90.00
_cell.angle_beta   90.00
_cell.angle_gamma   90.00
#
_symmetry.space_group_name_H-M   'P 1'
#
loop_
_entity.id
_entity.type
_entity.pdbx_description
1 polymer ?
#
loop_
_entity_poly.entity_id
_entity_poly.type
_entity_poly.pdbx_seq_one_letter_code
_entity_poly.pdbx_strand_id
1 'polypeptide(L)'
;MFKNKKLVGLLICICFLCCSIFIITLASSNNLDNSKNIKETKIQQQESKKIFVLKQNEKENLQSQSNQETKSNQSNINQSSKVETNQGNNNISFDYIENTKCYITLSIDCKTILNNLSELPEQYHAFVPNNGAILTEKKVSINEGDTVFDVLVKVTKMQKIQVSSIGGYIQSINNLPEKLFNGSGGWMYEVNGVYGDKGSKEYVLKNNDKVKWRYSCYNGDLY
;
A
#
# COMPACT_ATOMS: atom_id res chain seq x y z
N MET A 1 -20.32 79.61 24.27
CA MET A 1 -19.72 78.63 23.31
C MET A 1 -18.27 78.41 23.73
N PHE A 2 -17.72 77.19 23.62
CA PHE A 2 -16.38 76.73 24.06
C PHE A 2 -16.22 76.21 25.51
N LYS A 3 -16.65 74.98 25.77
CA LYS A 3 -16.06 74.15 26.85
C LYS A 3 -16.12 72.61 26.67
N ASN A 4 -16.43 72.09 25.47
CA ASN A 4 -16.61 70.64 25.24
C ASN A 4 -15.60 69.98 24.27
N LYS A 5 -14.48 70.64 23.94
CA LYS A 5 -13.47 70.05 23.03
C LYS A 5 -12.35 69.27 23.75
N LYS A 6 -12.11 69.53 25.05
CA LYS A 6 -11.06 68.85 25.82
C LYS A 6 -11.50 67.48 26.39
N LEU A 7 -12.81 67.27 26.59
CA LEU A 7 -13.35 66.03 27.15
C LEU A 7 -13.41 64.89 26.11
N VAL A 8 -13.69 65.22 24.84
CA VAL A 8 -13.75 64.25 23.73
C VAL A 8 -12.35 63.70 23.39
N GLY A 9 -11.30 64.53 23.48
CA GLY A 9 -9.93 64.07 23.27
C GLY A 9 -9.41 63.11 24.36
N LEU A 10 -9.86 63.27 25.61
CA LEU A 10 -9.44 62.42 26.73
C LEU A 10 -10.08 61.02 26.67
N LEU A 11 -11.33 60.91 26.23
CA LEU A 11 -12.04 59.65 26.04
C LEU A 11 -11.47 58.80 24.88
N ILE A 12 -10.98 59.44 23.82
CA ILE A 12 -10.38 58.74 22.67
C ILE A 12 -9.01 58.13 23.04
N CYS A 13 -8.19 58.83 23.84
CA CYS A 13 -6.90 58.28 24.29
C CYS A 13 -7.05 57.08 25.25
N ILE A 14 -8.11 57.02 26.06
CA ILE A 14 -8.37 55.89 26.95
C ILE A 14 -8.78 54.64 26.14
N CYS A 15 -9.55 54.79 25.06
CA CYS A 15 -9.89 53.67 24.17
C CYS A 15 -8.67 53.07 23.46
N PHE A 16 -7.70 53.88 23.03
CA PHE A 16 -6.49 53.37 22.37
C PHE A 16 -5.51 52.66 23.32
N LEU A 17 -5.45 53.07 24.60
CA LEU A 17 -4.65 52.39 25.62
C LEU A 17 -5.28 51.08 26.11
N CYS A 18 -6.61 50.95 26.08
CA CYS A 18 -7.29 49.70 26.44
C CYS A 18 -7.20 48.63 25.34
N CYS A 19 -7.19 49.02 24.05
CA CYS A 19 -7.07 48.08 22.94
C CYS A 19 -5.67 47.45 22.82
N SER A 20 -4.59 48.17 23.20
CA SER A 20 -3.23 47.63 23.13
C SER A 20 -2.93 46.60 24.23
N ILE A 21 -3.53 46.75 25.41
CA ILE A 21 -3.39 45.80 26.53
C ILE A 21 -4.15 44.49 26.22
N PHE A 22 -5.30 44.56 25.55
CA PHE A 22 -6.10 43.38 25.19
C PHE A 22 -5.40 42.49 24.13
N ILE A 23 -4.67 43.09 23.17
CA ILE A 23 -3.91 42.34 22.14
C ILE A 23 -2.68 41.62 22.74
N ILE A 24 -1.97 42.26 23.68
CA ILE A 24 -0.80 41.65 24.34
C ILE A 24 -1.22 40.47 25.24
N THR A 25 -2.42 40.55 25.83
CA THR A 25 -2.95 39.47 26.68
C THR A 25 -3.42 38.27 25.83
N LEU A 26 -4.07 38.50 24.68
CA LEU A 26 -4.45 37.42 23.74
C LEU A 26 -3.24 36.71 23.11
N ALA A 27 -2.15 37.43 22.82
CA ALA A 27 -0.94 36.85 22.25
C ALA A 27 -0.17 35.94 23.22
N SER A 28 -0.35 36.12 24.54
CA SER A 28 0.34 35.32 25.56
C SER A 28 -0.37 33.98 25.86
N SER A 29 -1.69 33.90 25.68
CA SER A 29 -2.46 32.66 25.90
C SER A 29 -2.19 31.58 24.84
N ASN A 30 -1.96 31.97 23.59
CA ASN A 30 -1.70 31.03 22.48
C ASN A 30 -0.33 30.34 22.55
N ASN A 31 0.60 30.83 23.37
CA ASN A 31 1.96 30.27 23.47
C ASN A 31 2.10 29.23 24.59
N LEU A 32 1.20 29.23 25.59
CA LEU A 32 1.20 28.19 26.63
C LEU A 32 0.56 26.87 26.18
N ASP A 33 -0.44 26.92 25.30
CA ASP A 33 -1.11 25.71 24.78
C ASP A 33 -0.24 24.95 23.77
N ASN A 34 0.58 25.66 23.00
CA ASN A 34 1.51 25.04 22.05
C ASN A 34 2.66 24.29 22.77
N SER A 35 3.10 24.78 23.93
CA SER A 35 4.15 24.13 24.76
C SER A 35 3.66 22.85 25.44
N LYS A 36 2.38 22.77 25.83
CA LYS A 36 1.76 21.55 26.38
C LYS A 36 1.55 20.48 25.31
N ASN A 37 1.06 20.88 24.13
CA ASN A 37 0.78 19.97 23.02
C ASN A 37 2.07 19.34 22.43
N ILE A 38 3.18 20.10 22.36
CA ILE A 38 4.50 19.58 21.95
C ILE A 38 5.08 18.58 22.98
N LYS A 39 4.79 18.74 24.28
CA LYS A 39 5.25 17.82 25.33
C LYS A 39 4.45 16.51 25.33
N GLU A 40 3.13 16.58 25.16
CA GLU A 40 2.26 15.40 25.03
C GLU A 40 2.56 14.60 23.75
N THR A 41 2.84 15.28 22.64
CA THR A 41 3.26 14.65 21.37
C THR A 41 4.60 13.91 21.49
N LYS A 42 5.57 14.45 22.24
CA LYS A 42 6.87 13.80 22.48
C LYS A 42 6.78 12.59 23.42
N ILE A 43 5.88 12.62 24.40
CA ILE A 43 5.63 11.49 25.32
C ILE A 43 4.94 10.34 24.56
N GLN A 44 3.95 10.62 23.71
CA GLN A 44 3.30 9.61 22.85
C GLN A 44 4.25 8.99 21.81
N GLN A 45 5.20 9.77 21.26
CA GLN A 45 6.22 9.26 20.33
C GLN A 45 7.29 8.38 21.01
N GLN A 46 7.56 8.58 22.31
CA GLN A 46 8.46 7.72 23.08
C GLN A 46 7.80 6.42 23.53
N GLU A 47 6.53 6.45 23.93
CA GLU A 47 5.77 5.24 24.31
C GLU A 47 5.53 4.32 23.10
N SER A 48 5.22 4.87 21.93
CA SER A 48 5.07 4.11 20.68
C SER A 48 6.39 3.48 20.19
N LYS A 49 7.53 4.15 20.38
CA LYS A 49 8.87 3.56 20.14
C LYS A 49 9.19 2.43 21.12
N LYS A 50 8.82 2.57 22.40
CA LYS A 50 9.02 1.53 23.42
C LYS A 50 8.15 0.29 23.16
N ILE A 51 6.90 0.47 22.73
CA ILE A 51 5.99 -0.62 22.33
C ILE A 51 6.46 -1.31 21.04
N PHE A 52 7.03 -0.58 20.09
CA PHE A 52 7.58 -1.13 18.85
C PHE A 52 8.80 -2.03 19.11
N VAL A 53 9.72 -1.61 19.98
CA VAL A 53 10.89 -2.42 20.38
C VAL A 53 10.49 -3.66 21.18
N LEU A 54 9.50 -3.57 22.07
CA LEU A 54 8.99 -4.72 22.81
C LEU A 54 8.31 -5.76 21.91
N LYS A 55 7.59 -5.33 20.86
CA LYS A 55 6.95 -6.24 19.88
C LYS A 55 7.92 -6.89 18.89
N GLN A 56 9.10 -6.30 18.67
CA GLN A 56 10.17 -6.94 17.88
C GLN A 56 10.85 -8.06 18.68
N ASN A 57 11.06 -7.87 19.99
CA ASN A 57 11.69 -8.87 20.85
C ASN A 57 10.82 -10.12 21.12
N GLU A 58 9.49 -10.03 21.00
CA GLU A 58 8.59 -11.21 21.06
C GLU A 58 8.60 -12.06 19.77
N LYS A 59 8.95 -11.47 18.61
CA LYS A 59 9.00 -12.22 17.33
C LYS A 59 10.32 -12.94 17.09
N GLU A 60 11.40 -12.56 17.77
CA GLU A 60 12.67 -13.28 17.73
C GLU A 60 12.73 -14.50 18.68
N ASN A 61 11.78 -14.63 19.61
CA ASN A 61 11.77 -15.73 20.59
C ASN A 61 10.79 -16.89 20.26
N LEU A 62 10.19 -16.90 19.07
CA LEU A 62 9.34 -18.00 18.56
C LEU A 62 9.91 -18.70 17.32
N GLN A 63 11.15 -18.40 16.94
CA GLN A 63 11.83 -18.99 15.77
C GLN A 63 12.92 -20.01 16.14
N SER A 64 12.96 -20.46 17.40
CA SER A 64 13.96 -21.38 17.93
C SER A 64 13.36 -22.67 18.52
N GLN A 65 12.56 -23.42 17.75
CA GLN A 65 12.34 -24.87 17.97
C GLN A 65 11.54 -25.53 16.82
N SER A 66 12.22 -25.91 15.74
CA SER A 66 12.14 -27.28 15.18
C SER A 66 13.16 -27.42 14.04
N ASN A 67 14.36 -27.90 14.38
CA ASN A 67 15.22 -28.63 13.47
C ASN A 67 16.19 -29.43 14.33
N GLN A 68 15.91 -30.73 14.46
CA GLN A 68 16.83 -31.84 14.21
C GLN A 68 16.26 -33.09 14.86
N GLU A 69 15.94 -34.09 14.04
CA GLU A 69 16.56 -35.41 14.18
C GLU A 69 16.36 -36.21 12.89
N THR A 70 17.47 -36.69 12.33
CA THR A 70 17.51 -37.73 11.31
C THR A 70 18.65 -38.68 11.64
N LYS A 71 18.42 -39.96 11.29
CA LYS A 71 19.27 -41.18 11.29
C LYS A 71 19.03 -42.07 12.52
N SER A 72 18.76 -43.37 12.41
CA SER A 72 18.95 -44.34 11.32
C SER A 72 18.16 -45.64 11.62
N ASN A 73 17.78 -46.42 10.59
CA ASN A 73 18.28 -47.80 10.40
C ASN A 73 17.67 -48.50 9.18
N GLN A 74 18.55 -49.25 8.51
CA GLN A 74 18.30 -50.11 7.35
C GLN A 74 17.49 -51.36 7.71
N SER A 75 16.72 -51.87 6.75
CA SER A 75 16.66 -53.30 6.44
C SER A 75 16.14 -53.53 5.02
N ASN A 76 16.89 -54.36 4.28
CA ASN A 76 16.65 -54.84 2.93
C ASN A 76 15.53 -55.90 2.89
N ILE A 77 14.74 -55.96 1.81
CA ILE A 77 14.41 -57.21 1.09
C ILE A 77 14.35 -56.92 -0.42
N ASN A 78 15.17 -57.66 -1.17
CA ASN A 78 15.15 -57.78 -2.62
C ASN A 78 13.99 -58.68 -3.07
N GLN A 79 13.34 -58.35 -4.20
CA GLN A 79 13.17 -59.37 -5.24
C GLN A 79 12.98 -58.77 -6.64
N SER A 80 13.81 -59.31 -7.53
CA SER A 80 13.97 -59.06 -8.96
C SER A 80 12.72 -59.37 -9.78
N SER A 81 12.46 -58.55 -10.81
CA SER A 81 12.08 -59.06 -12.13
C SER A 81 12.62 -58.13 -13.22
N LYS A 82 13.47 -58.70 -14.07
CA LYS A 82 13.98 -58.17 -15.35
C LYS A 82 12.82 -57.70 -16.23
N VAL A 83 12.98 -56.58 -16.96
CA VAL A 83 12.78 -56.49 -18.42
C VAL A 83 13.46 -55.19 -18.92
N GLU A 84 14.48 -55.41 -19.74
CA GLU A 84 14.92 -54.69 -20.95
C GLU A 84 15.13 -53.16 -20.94
N THR A 85 16.40 -52.83 -21.16
CA THR A 85 16.91 -51.61 -21.80
C THR A 85 16.13 -51.25 -23.07
N ASN A 86 15.58 -50.04 -23.09
CA ASN A 86 15.46 -49.26 -24.31
C ASN A 86 16.01 -47.86 -24.06
N GLN A 87 17.10 -47.54 -24.76
CA GLN A 87 17.59 -46.18 -24.94
C GLN A 87 16.51 -45.40 -25.71
N GLY A 88 15.66 -44.69 -24.98
CA GLY A 88 14.78 -43.67 -25.53
C GLY A 88 15.49 -42.32 -25.49
N ASN A 89 15.89 -41.82 -26.65
CA ASN A 89 16.24 -40.41 -26.83
C ASN A 89 15.00 -39.57 -26.49
N ASN A 90 14.90 -39.08 -25.26
CA ASN A 90 13.91 -38.07 -24.90
C ASN A 90 14.39 -36.69 -25.39
N ASN A 91 14.42 -36.54 -26.72
CA ASN A 91 14.24 -35.23 -27.33
C ASN A 91 12.79 -34.83 -27.09
N ILE A 92 12.49 -34.38 -25.86
CA ILE A 92 11.30 -33.57 -25.60
C ILE A 92 11.51 -32.35 -26.50
N SER A 93 10.77 -32.29 -27.60
CA SER A 93 10.84 -31.19 -28.55
C SER A 93 10.64 -29.89 -27.76
N PHE A 94 11.63 -29.00 -27.83
CA PHE A 94 11.56 -27.67 -27.22
C PHE A 94 10.29 -26.91 -27.65
N ASP A 95 9.75 -27.23 -28.84
CA ASP A 95 8.46 -26.78 -29.37
C ASP A 95 7.24 -27.14 -28.49
N TYR A 96 7.28 -28.25 -27.72
CA TYR A 96 6.18 -28.62 -26.81
C TYR A 96 6.21 -27.84 -25.49
N ILE A 97 7.39 -27.33 -25.08
CA ILE A 97 7.52 -26.53 -23.87
C ILE A 97 7.09 -25.07 -24.14
N GLU A 98 7.32 -24.54 -25.35
CA GLU A 98 6.76 -23.23 -25.73
C GLU A 98 5.23 -23.26 -25.83
N ASN A 99 4.64 -24.38 -26.26
CA ASN A 99 3.19 -24.53 -26.42
C ASN A 99 2.43 -24.79 -25.10
N THR A 100 3.11 -24.87 -23.96
CA THR A 100 2.51 -25.04 -22.61
C THR A 100 2.64 -23.80 -21.73
N LYS A 101 3.29 -22.74 -22.22
CA LYS A 101 3.49 -21.53 -21.43
C LYS A 101 2.21 -20.68 -21.39
N CYS A 102 1.65 -20.54 -20.20
CA CYS A 102 0.48 -19.71 -19.96
C CYS A 102 0.87 -18.23 -19.84
N TYR A 103 0.05 -17.36 -20.42
CA TYR A 103 0.23 -15.92 -20.38
C TYR A 103 -1.05 -15.23 -19.93
N ILE A 104 -0.88 -14.13 -19.22
CA ILE A 104 -1.96 -13.18 -18.88
C ILE A 104 -1.59 -11.80 -19.39
N THR A 105 -2.52 -10.87 -19.30
CA THR A 105 -2.23 -9.43 -19.38
C THR A 105 -2.49 -8.75 -18.04
N LEU A 106 -1.59 -7.88 -17.61
CA LEU A 106 -1.74 -7.06 -16.40
C LEU A 106 -1.67 -5.57 -16.76
N SER A 107 -2.60 -4.77 -16.23
CA SER A 107 -2.50 -3.30 -16.22
C SER A 107 -2.77 -2.72 -14.83
N ILE A 108 -2.23 -1.54 -14.56
CA ILE A 108 -2.42 -0.81 -13.30
C ILE A 108 -2.73 0.64 -13.63
N ASP A 109 -3.86 1.16 -13.15
CA ASP A 109 -4.23 2.56 -13.36
C ASP A 109 -4.84 3.21 -12.11
N CYS A 110 -4.70 4.54 -12.04
CA CYS A 110 -5.26 5.42 -11.03
C CYS A 110 -6.07 6.54 -11.70
N LYS A 111 -6.80 6.23 -12.78
CA LYS A 111 -7.57 7.22 -13.55
C LYS A 111 -8.62 7.96 -12.71
N THR A 112 -9.23 7.28 -11.74
CA THR A 112 -10.15 7.90 -10.78
C THR A 112 -9.46 8.97 -9.96
N ILE A 113 -8.21 8.74 -9.50
CA ILE A 113 -7.41 9.77 -8.83
C ILE A 113 -7.16 10.94 -9.76
N LEU A 114 -6.77 10.69 -11.02
CA LEU A 114 -6.55 11.75 -12.00
C LEU A 114 -7.81 12.61 -12.22
N ASN A 115 -8.99 12.00 -12.23
CA ASN A 115 -10.26 12.71 -12.35
C ASN A 115 -10.62 13.52 -11.10
N ASN A 116 -10.05 13.18 -9.93
CA ASN A 116 -10.30 13.83 -8.64
C ASN A 116 -9.02 14.48 -8.07
N LEU A 117 -8.10 14.93 -8.94
CA LEU A 117 -6.77 15.38 -8.54
C LEU A 117 -6.78 16.56 -7.56
N SER A 118 -7.82 17.40 -7.59
CA SER A 118 -8.01 18.53 -6.67
C SER A 118 -8.22 18.11 -5.22
N GLU A 119 -8.70 16.89 -4.97
CA GLU A 119 -8.92 16.33 -3.63
C GLU A 119 -7.74 15.50 -3.15
N LEU A 120 -6.80 15.16 -4.05
CA LEU A 120 -5.60 14.40 -3.69
C LEU A 120 -4.63 15.29 -2.89
N PRO A 121 -4.11 14.83 -1.74
CA PRO A 121 -3.07 15.56 -1.01
C PRO A 121 -1.83 15.79 -1.89
N GLU A 122 -1.33 17.04 -1.90
CA GLU A 122 -0.29 17.52 -2.82
C GLU A 122 0.95 16.61 -2.89
N GLN A 123 1.37 16.05 -1.76
CA GLN A 123 2.52 15.14 -1.67
C GLN A 123 2.43 13.89 -2.56
N TYR A 124 1.23 13.53 -3.02
CA TYR A 124 1.01 12.36 -3.87
C TYR A 124 0.91 12.68 -5.37
N HIS A 125 0.84 13.96 -5.75
CA HIS A 125 0.62 14.37 -7.14
C HIS A 125 1.71 13.85 -8.08
N ALA A 126 2.97 13.84 -7.62
CA ALA A 126 4.10 13.34 -8.38
C ALA A 126 4.01 11.84 -8.75
N PHE A 127 3.13 11.08 -8.10
CA PHE A 127 2.94 9.65 -8.34
C PHE A 127 1.75 9.33 -9.26
N VAL A 128 1.02 10.34 -9.72
CA VAL A 128 -0.11 10.19 -10.66
C VAL A 128 0.39 10.48 -12.07
N PRO A 129 0.47 9.48 -12.96
CA PRO A 129 0.83 9.71 -14.36
C PRO A 129 -0.21 10.61 -15.04
N ASN A 130 0.22 11.42 -16.00
CA ASN A 130 -0.67 12.36 -16.73
C ASN A 130 -1.85 11.68 -17.45
N ASN A 131 -1.74 10.39 -17.76
CA ASN A 131 -2.80 9.59 -18.37
C ASN A 131 -3.47 8.60 -17.38
N GLY A 132 -3.10 8.67 -16.11
CA GLY A 132 -3.56 7.79 -15.04
C GLY A 132 -3.05 6.34 -15.14
N ALA A 133 -2.21 5.99 -16.12
CA ALA A 133 -1.73 4.63 -16.31
C ALA A 133 -0.35 4.44 -15.66
N ILE A 134 -0.32 3.71 -14.54
CA ILE A 134 0.91 3.36 -13.81
C ILE A 134 1.66 2.25 -14.55
N LEU A 135 0.91 1.27 -15.06
CA LEU A 135 1.41 0.20 -15.91
C LEU A 135 0.41 0.00 -17.06
N THR A 136 0.85 0.28 -18.28
CA THR A 136 0.11 -0.09 -19.48
C THR A 136 0.02 -1.61 -19.62
N GLU A 137 -0.95 -2.10 -20.39
CA GLU A 137 -1.18 -3.54 -20.56
C GLU A 137 0.11 -4.28 -20.91
N LYS A 138 0.48 -5.23 -20.06
CA LYS A 138 1.71 -6.00 -20.17
C LYS A 138 1.41 -7.48 -20.21
N LYS A 139 1.92 -8.17 -21.24
CA LYS A 139 1.89 -9.63 -21.32
C LYS A 139 2.87 -10.24 -20.34
N VAL A 140 2.42 -11.17 -19.51
CA VAL A 140 3.21 -11.79 -18.43
C VAL A 140 3.05 -13.29 -18.50
N SER A 141 4.15 -14.03 -18.46
CA SER A 141 4.09 -15.50 -18.32
C SER A 141 3.84 -15.89 -16.87
N ILE A 142 2.92 -16.81 -16.68
CA ILE A 142 2.54 -17.36 -15.38
C ILE A 142 2.89 -18.84 -15.30
N ASN A 143 3.11 -19.33 -14.09
CA ASN A 143 3.18 -20.74 -13.80
C ASN A 143 1.82 -21.25 -13.32
N GLU A 144 1.64 -22.57 -13.32
CA GLU A 144 0.48 -23.17 -12.67
C GLU A 144 0.44 -22.80 -11.18
N GLY A 145 -0.73 -22.35 -10.72
CA GLY A 145 -0.93 -21.91 -9.34
C GLY A 145 -0.61 -20.43 -9.06
N ASP A 146 -0.01 -19.69 -9.99
CA ASP A 146 0.24 -18.25 -9.81
C ASP A 146 -1.10 -17.50 -9.58
N THR A 147 -1.13 -16.69 -8.54
CA THR A 147 -2.32 -15.90 -8.18
C THR A 147 -2.27 -14.49 -8.73
N VAL A 148 -3.39 -13.76 -8.69
CA VAL A 148 -3.43 -12.32 -9.00
C VAL A 148 -2.39 -11.55 -8.18
N PHE A 149 -2.24 -11.88 -6.90
CA PHE A 149 -1.25 -11.27 -6.01
C PHE A 149 0.18 -11.55 -6.46
N ASP A 150 0.51 -12.80 -6.77
CA ASP A 150 1.87 -13.20 -7.18
C ASP A 150 2.31 -12.47 -8.44
N VAL A 151 1.40 -12.40 -9.42
CA VAL A 151 1.64 -11.71 -10.68
C VAL A 151 1.79 -10.20 -10.47
N LEU A 152 0.97 -9.57 -9.62
CA LEU A 152 1.13 -8.16 -9.27
C LEU A 152 2.52 -7.89 -8.67
N VAL A 153 2.93 -8.66 -7.66
CA VAL A 153 4.21 -8.46 -6.96
C VAL A 153 5.40 -8.72 -7.90
N LYS A 154 5.33 -9.77 -8.71
CA LYS A 154 6.36 -10.11 -9.71
C LYS A 154 6.56 -8.96 -10.69
N VAL A 155 5.48 -8.47 -11.30
CA VAL A 155 5.55 -7.44 -12.34
C VAL A 155 5.98 -6.09 -11.77
N THR A 156 5.40 -5.68 -10.64
CA THR A 156 5.74 -4.39 -10.01
C THR A 156 7.19 -4.35 -9.55
N LYS A 157 7.73 -5.45 -8.99
CA LYS A 157 9.16 -5.58 -8.69
C LYS A 157 10.02 -5.41 -9.94
N MET A 158 9.67 -6.05 -11.06
CA MET A 158 10.40 -5.91 -12.33
C MET A 158 10.31 -4.50 -12.92
N GLN A 159 9.23 -3.77 -12.66
CA GLN A 159 9.04 -2.39 -13.13
C GLN A 159 9.49 -1.33 -12.13
N LYS A 160 10.05 -1.74 -10.98
CA LYS A 160 10.43 -0.85 -9.87
C LYS A 160 9.24 0.01 -9.38
N ILE A 161 8.03 -0.54 -9.48
CA ILE A 161 6.81 0.05 -8.91
C ILE A 161 6.70 -0.46 -7.47
N GLN A 162 6.64 0.47 -6.52
CA GLN A 162 6.51 0.10 -5.10
C GLN A 162 5.11 -0.43 -4.79
N VAL A 163 5.03 -1.54 -4.06
CA VAL A 163 3.78 -2.14 -3.58
C VAL A 163 3.89 -2.44 -2.10
N SER A 164 2.85 -2.13 -1.34
CA SER A 164 2.67 -2.54 0.06
C SER A 164 1.41 -3.38 0.21
N SER A 165 1.47 -4.44 1.01
CA SER A 165 0.35 -5.35 1.22
C SER A 165 0.41 -6.05 2.57
N ILE A 166 -0.75 -6.40 3.12
CA ILE A 166 -0.89 -7.25 4.30
C ILE A 166 -1.88 -8.38 4.00
N GLY A 167 -1.47 -9.64 4.15
CA GLY A 167 -2.36 -10.78 3.93
C GLY A 167 -2.93 -10.91 2.51
N GLY A 168 -2.40 -10.21 1.50
CA GLY A 168 -2.96 -10.15 0.14
C GLY A 168 -3.81 -8.91 -0.14
N TYR A 169 -4.20 -8.17 0.90
CA TYR A 169 -4.80 -6.86 0.75
C TYR A 169 -3.75 -5.83 0.35
N ILE A 170 -3.99 -5.08 -0.73
CA ILE A 170 -3.05 -4.09 -1.25
C ILE A 170 -3.29 -2.74 -0.60
N GLN A 171 -2.29 -2.28 0.16
CA GLN A 171 -2.34 -1.01 0.86
C GLN A 171 -1.79 0.15 0.03
N SER A 172 -0.92 -0.13 -0.95
CA SER A 172 -0.40 0.90 -1.85
C SER A 172 0.19 0.29 -3.11
N ILE A 173 0.04 1.00 -4.24
CA ILE A 173 0.78 0.77 -5.49
C ILE A 173 1.32 2.12 -5.95
N ASN A 174 2.58 2.16 -6.39
CA ASN A 174 3.24 3.38 -6.88
C ASN A 174 3.23 4.54 -5.88
N ASN A 175 3.43 4.25 -4.59
CA ASN A 175 3.38 5.25 -3.49
C ASN A 175 2.03 5.95 -3.32
N LEU A 176 0.97 5.44 -3.94
CA LEU A 176 -0.41 5.89 -3.73
C LEU A 176 -1.08 4.93 -2.75
N PRO A 177 -1.21 5.29 -1.45
CA PRO A 177 -1.83 4.43 -0.46
C PRO A 177 -3.34 4.34 -0.65
N GLU A 178 -3.96 3.35 -0.01
CA GLU A 178 -5.39 3.37 0.28
C GLU A 178 -5.76 4.62 1.10
N LYS A 179 -7.05 4.94 1.15
CA LYS A 179 -7.60 5.97 2.05
C LYS A 179 -7.16 7.40 1.75
N LEU A 180 -6.76 7.69 0.51
CA LEU A 180 -6.29 9.02 0.10
C LEU A 180 -7.40 10.08 0.07
N PHE A 181 -8.67 9.68 -0.01
CA PHE A 181 -9.80 10.57 -0.20
C PHE A 181 -10.59 10.66 1.11
N ASN A 182 -10.10 11.44 2.06
CA ASN A 182 -10.75 11.63 3.38
C ASN A 182 -11.02 10.33 4.14
N GLY A 183 -10.09 9.38 4.08
CA GLY A 183 -10.25 8.06 4.70
C GLY A 183 -10.94 7.03 3.80
N SER A 184 -11.42 7.41 2.62
CA SER A 184 -11.94 6.50 1.59
C SER A 184 -10.94 6.24 0.46
N GLY A 185 -11.27 5.20 -0.30
CA GLY A 185 -10.54 4.81 -1.48
C GLY A 185 -9.53 3.69 -1.26
N GLY A 186 -9.19 2.98 -2.32
CA GLY A 186 -8.37 1.78 -2.25
C GLY A 186 -8.13 1.13 -3.60
N TRP A 187 -7.33 0.07 -3.58
CA TRP A 187 -6.95 -0.68 -4.77
C TRP A 187 -7.91 -1.85 -5.00
N MET A 188 -8.57 -1.83 -6.14
CA MET A 188 -9.46 -2.90 -6.59
C MET A 188 -8.82 -3.65 -7.75
N TYR A 189 -9.13 -4.94 -7.88
CA TYR A 189 -8.74 -5.71 -9.04
C TYR A 189 -9.95 -6.34 -9.72
N GLU A 190 -9.87 -6.46 -11.04
CA GLU A 190 -10.79 -7.22 -11.86
C GLU A 190 -10.03 -8.26 -12.67
N VAL A 191 -10.71 -9.37 -12.97
CA VAL A 191 -10.25 -10.38 -13.92
C VAL A 191 -11.31 -10.51 -15.01
N ASN A 192 -10.92 -10.31 -16.27
CA ASN A 192 -11.80 -10.37 -17.43
C ASN A 192 -13.03 -9.45 -17.32
N GLY A 193 -12.86 -8.26 -16.71
CA GLY A 193 -13.92 -7.26 -16.54
C GLY A 193 -14.88 -7.53 -15.38
N VAL A 194 -14.61 -8.54 -14.56
CA VAL A 194 -15.38 -8.84 -13.35
C VAL A 194 -14.52 -8.53 -12.13
N TYR A 195 -15.01 -7.65 -11.27
CA TYR A 195 -14.37 -7.38 -9.98
C TYR A 195 -14.36 -8.65 -9.13
N GLY A 196 -13.19 -8.97 -8.56
CA GLY A 196 -12.99 -10.22 -7.83
C GLY A 196 -13.89 -10.35 -6.60
N ASP A 197 -14.54 -11.50 -6.46
CA ASP A 197 -15.27 -11.93 -5.25
C ASP A 197 -14.37 -12.59 -4.20
N LYS A 198 -13.12 -12.91 -4.59
CA LYS A 198 -12.09 -13.54 -3.76
C LYS A 198 -10.95 -12.57 -3.43
N GLY A 199 -10.16 -12.90 -2.41
CA GLY A 199 -8.88 -12.23 -2.18
C GLY A 199 -7.92 -12.45 -3.36
N SER A 200 -7.04 -11.48 -3.63
CA SER A 200 -6.07 -11.56 -4.75
C SER A 200 -5.07 -12.72 -4.61
N LYS A 201 -4.86 -13.25 -3.39
CA LYS A 201 -4.07 -14.46 -3.12
C LYS A 201 -4.83 -15.77 -3.34
N GLU A 202 -6.13 -15.72 -3.54
CA GLU A 202 -6.98 -16.91 -3.70
C GLU A 202 -7.39 -17.11 -5.16
N TYR A 203 -7.35 -16.04 -5.96
CA TYR A 203 -7.64 -16.12 -7.37
C TYR A 203 -6.42 -16.67 -8.13
N VAL A 204 -6.44 -17.96 -8.43
CA VAL A 204 -5.47 -18.62 -9.32
C VAL A 204 -5.76 -18.24 -10.76
N LEU A 205 -4.76 -17.69 -11.44
CA LEU A 205 -4.87 -17.20 -12.81
C LEU A 205 -4.84 -18.33 -13.83
N LYS A 206 -5.52 -18.10 -14.95
CA LYS A 206 -5.58 -19.00 -16.11
C LYS A 206 -4.97 -18.33 -17.33
N ASN A 207 -4.62 -19.15 -18.31
CA ASN A 207 -4.14 -18.64 -19.59
C ASN A 207 -5.17 -17.69 -20.21
N ASN A 208 -4.67 -16.57 -20.73
CA ASN A 208 -5.39 -15.46 -21.34
C ASN A 208 -6.24 -14.59 -20.39
N ASP A 209 -6.13 -14.76 -19.07
CA ASP A 209 -6.78 -13.84 -18.13
C ASP A 209 -6.28 -12.40 -18.32
N LYS A 210 -7.21 -11.45 -18.22
CA LYS A 210 -6.94 -10.01 -18.23
C LYS A 210 -7.15 -9.44 -16.85
N VAL A 211 -6.06 -9.11 -16.18
CA VAL A 211 -6.06 -8.54 -14.84
C VAL A 211 -5.90 -7.03 -14.93
N LYS A 212 -6.77 -6.27 -14.27
CA LYS A 212 -6.57 -4.83 -14.07
C LYS A 212 -6.61 -4.50 -12.60
N TRP A 213 -5.63 -3.73 -12.14
CA TRP A 213 -5.67 -3.06 -10.85
C TRP A 213 -6.04 -1.60 -11.06
N ARG A 214 -7.06 -1.14 -10.33
CA ARG A 214 -7.62 0.20 -10.48
C ARG A 214 -7.78 0.82 -9.09
N TYR A 215 -7.38 2.07 -8.95
CA TYR A 215 -7.74 2.82 -7.75
C TYR A 215 -9.23 3.19 -7.80
N SER A 216 -9.91 3.09 -6.67
CA SER A 216 -11.24 3.67 -6.44
C SER A 216 -11.06 4.77 -5.40
N CYS A 217 -11.50 5.99 -5.70
CA CYS A 217 -11.54 7.11 -4.76
C CYS A 217 -12.72 6.97 -3.80
N TYR A 218 -13.88 6.56 -4.35
CA TYR A 218 -15.15 6.44 -3.62
C TYR A 218 -15.91 5.19 -4.04
N ASN A 219 -16.79 4.72 -3.17
CA ASN A 219 -17.66 3.59 -3.50
C ASN A 219 -18.48 3.87 -4.77
N GLY A 220 -18.38 2.98 -5.75
CA GLY A 220 -19.19 3.05 -6.98
C GLY A 220 -18.49 3.69 -8.18
N ASP A 221 -17.33 4.33 -8.03
CA ASP A 221 -16.66 5.06 -9.11
C ASP A 221 -16.01 4.17 -10.21
N LEU A 222 -15.98 2.87 -9.98
CA LEU A 222 -15.42 1.86 -10.86
C LEU A 222 -16.49 1.02 -11.61
N TYR A 223 -17.78 1.29 -11.37
CA TYR A 223 -18.92 0.57 -11.96
C TYR A 223 -19.64 1.40 -13.03
#